data_AF-A0A812LIS8-F1
#
_entry.id   AF-A0A812LIS8-F1
#
_cell.length_a   1.000
_cell.length_b   1.000
_cell.length_c   1.000
_cell.angle_alpha   90.00
_cell.angle_beta   90.00
_cell.angle_gamma   90.00
#
_symmetry.space_group_name_H-M   'P 1'
#
loop_
_entity.id
_entity.type
_entity.pdbx_description
1 polymer ?
#
loop_
_entity_poly.entity_id
_entity_poly.type
_entity_poly.pdbx_seq_one_letter_code
_entity_poly.pdbx_strand_id
1 'polypeptide(L)'
;MPFRCMRAGCWEQVATEEEDASGQEELEKQVRSLLPEGYDAGEVVHVSKAVGPSIPDLWLTNVYILGCTALFFVAVCSTRSCKEGSSYPSVPLWVWCFFLLPLPLQLVTERKAVRLVLRTFVMDLLKYKGGTFKVMGVAVSTRIWHSYSIVMLLLGLLDIYSDTAFAGILSFGGTDMCSAGQTASLWNYWWKHGVMGYLPVPVPALDMVILFSWSLMLLQQLVPVVSMIRKEQVTYEHGDEGKAISAVTGEQLFNDDVFFELSEAACFHSIVHISTDHATCQMERLVREKRHWRIMGYGNTLCSRLMKRFLLSYVLENCVQLNLQAYTLAINQYQAKHLAVLPRFSLVIGMVMAAIKAAEIVGFLRNLIPFVTDVAKEAENLEPPKEEQRKKFQSGLALFRRVEIYSVLALLLMVSSLLTACFTLLGVQLCPEGVITLKGCLEVPGDLLP
;
A
#
# COMPACT_ATOMS: atom_id res chain seq x y z
N MET A 1 -30.90 40.21 8.28
CA MET A 1 -30.50 38.86 7.81
C MET A 1 -30.35 38.92 6.31
N PRO A 2 -29.14 38.68 5.78
CA PRO A 2 -28.93 37.43 5.06
C PRO A 2 -27.61 36.74 5.44
N PHE A 3 -27.63 35.41 5.38
CA PHE A 3 -26.49 34.51 5.57
C PHE A 3 -25.52 34.62 4.38
N ARG A 4 -24.27 35.01 4.64
CA ARG A 4 -23.15 34.84 3.71
C ARG A 4 -22.46 33.51 4.00
N CYS A 5 -22.38 32.67 2.98
CA CYS A 5 -21.59 31.45 2.93
C CYS A 5 -20.12 31.72 3.27
N MET A 6 -19.65 31.22 4.41
CA MET A 6 -18.25 30.88 4.63
C MET A 6 -18.03 29.45 4.12
N ARG A 7 -17.62 29.31 2.85
CA ARG A 7 -16.92 28.11 2.33
C ARG A 7 -16.30 28.43 0.97
N ALA A 8 -15.14 29.08 1.03
CA ALA A 8 -14.05 28.97 0.07
C ALA A 8 -12.81 29.35 0.89
N GLY A 9 -12.10 28.32 1.36
CA GLY A 9 -10.89 28.49 2.15
C GLY A 9 -9.83 29.22 1.34
N CYS A 10 -9.24 30.23 1.95
CA CYS A 10 -8.10 31.01 1.47
C CYS A 10 -7.06 30.15 0.74
N TRP A 11 -6.83 30.48 -0.53
CA TRP A 11 -5.59 30.19 -1.26
C TRP A 11 -4.85 31.49 -1.63
N GLU A 12 -5.11 32.58 -0.93
CA GLU A 12 -4.25 33.76 -0.91
C GLU A 12 -3.53 33.82 0.43
N GLN A 13 -2.57 32.92 0.62
CA GLN A 13 -1.37 33.32 1.33
C GLN A 13 -0.55 34.11 0.33
N VAL A 14 -0.57 35.43 0.46
CA VAL A 14 0.48 36.30 -0.05
C VAL A 14 1.76 35.87 0.69
N ALA A 15 2.44 34.87 0.14
CA ALA A 15 3.85 34.69 0.37
C ALA A 15 4.52 35.95 -0.18
N THR A 16 5.26 36.65 0.67
CA THR A 16 6.14 37.73 0.26
C THR A 16 7.06 37.21 -0.85
N GLU A 17 6.95 37.78 -2.05
CA GLU A 17 7.66 37.34 -3.28
C GLU A 17 9.18 37.16 -3.09
N GLU A 18 9.78 37.78 -2.07
CA GLU A 18 11.21 37.67 -1.77
C GLU A 18 11.62 36.35 -1.07
N GLU A 19 10.76 35.73 -0.25
CA GLU A 19 11.11 34.44 0.40
C GLU A 19 10.99 33.25 -0.57
N ASP A 20 9.97 33.26 -1.42
CA ASP A 20 9.76 32.23 -2.45
C ASP A 20 10.83 32.28 -3.55
N ALA A 21 11.30 33.48 -3.94
CA ALA A 21 12.35 33.63 -4.94
C ALA A 21 13.68 32.99 -4.52
N SER A 22 14.08 33.15 -3.24
CA SER A 22 15.32 32.57 -2.73
C SER A 22 15.28 31.04 -2.64
N GLY A 23 14.14 30.48 -2.19
CA GLY A 23 13.94 29.04 -2.12
C GLY A 23 13.84 28.39 -3.50
N GLN A 24 13.23 29.09 -4.46
CA GLN A 24 13.11 28.64 -5.84
C GLN A 24 14.47 28.67 -6.56
N GLU A 25 15.31 29.69 -6.32
CA GLU A 25 16.66 29.76 -6.89
C GLU A 25 17.58 28.65 -6.32
N GLU A 26 17.48 28.36 -5.02
CA GLU A 26 18.25 27.29 -4.39
C GLU A 26 17.79 25.90 -4.86
N LEU A 27 16.48 25.70 -5.01
CA LEU A 27 15.92 24.47 -5.57
C LEU A 27 16.30 24.30 -7.04
N GLU A 28 16.26 25.37 -7.85
CA GLU A 28 16.75 25.34 -9.24
C GLU A 28 18.24 25.01 -9.31
N LYS A 29 19.08 25.58 -8.43
CA LYS A 29 20.51 25.23 -8.35
C LYS A 29 20.71 23.77 -7.97
N GLN A 30 19.99 23.27 -6.96
CA GLN A 30 20.02 21.86 -6.58
C GLN A 30 19.59 20.96 -7.74
N VAL A 31 18.51 21.30 -8.44
CA VAL A 31 18.03 20.55 -9.61
C VAL A 31 19.05 20.58 -10.74
N ARG A 32 19.61 21.74 -11.09
CA ARG A 32 20.65 21.85 -12.12
C ARG A 32 21.89 21.02 -11.79
N SER A 33 22.31 20.97 -10.53
CA SER A 33 23.41 20.09 -10.10
C SER A 33 23.08 18.59 -10.17
N LEU A 34 21.80 18.23 -10.29
CA LEU A 34 21.34 16.85 -10.50
C LEU A 34 21.13 16.53 -12.01
N LEU A 35 21.23 17.51 -12.92
CA LEU A 35 21.13 17.30 -14.37
C LEU A 35 22.51 16.97 -14.96
N PRO A 36 22.66 15.95 -15.83
CA PRO A 36 23.87 15.76 -16.63
C PRO A 36 24.13 16.96 -17.54
N GLU A 37 25.40 17.27 -17.81
CA GLU A 37 25.79 18.33 -18.76
C GLU A 37 25.20 18.06 -20.15
N GLY A 38 24.56 19.08 -20.75
CA GLY A 38 24.04 19.03 -22.12
C GLY A 38 22.52 18.84 -22.30
N TYR A 39 21.71 19.07 -21.26
CA TYR A 39 20.26 18.89 -21.36
C TYR A 39 19.50 20.23 -21.30
N ASP A 40 18.67 20.52 -22.30
CA ASP A 40 17.88 21.74 -22.37
C ASP A 40 16.67 21.70 -21.42
N ALA A 41 16.54 22.71 -20.56
CA ALA A 41 15.43 22.87 -19.63
C ALA A 41 14.06 23.10 -20.31
N GLY A 42 14.02 23.18 -21.64
CA GLY A 42 12.82 23.46 -22.44
C GLY A 42 12.03 22.23 -22.89
N GLU A 43 12.61 21.03 -22.89
CA GLU A 43 11.95 19.83 -23.42
C GLU A 43 11.18 19.07 -22.33
N VAL A 44 9.87 18.87 -22.54
CA VAL A 44 9.03 18.06 -21.64
C VAL A 44 9.43 16.60 -21.79
N VAL A 45 10.26 16.10 -20.88
CA VAL A 45 10.62 14.69 -20.86
C VAL A 45 9.46 13.88 -20.29
N HIS A 46 8.84 13.06 -21.14
CA HIS A 46 7.82 12.11 -20.70
C HIS A 46 8.45 11.05 -19.78
N VAL A 47 7.84 10.80 -18.62
CA VAL A 47 8.32 9.80 -17.64
C VAL A 47 8.52 8.43 -18.30
N SER A 48 7.61 8.03 -19.20
CA SER A 48 7.70 6.78 -19.96
C SER A 48 9.03 6.62 -20.73
N LYS A 49 9.60 7.72 -21.24
CA LYS A 49 10.87 7.71 -21.97
C LYS A 49 12.10 7.64 -21.06
N ALA A 50 11.97 7.98 -19.79
CA ALA A 50 13.08 8.03 -18.84
C ALA A 50 13.25 6.72 -18.06
N VAL A 51 12.15 6.02 -17.75
CA VAL A 51 12.15 4.94 -16.76
C VAL A 51 12.43 3.54 -17.32
N GLY A 52 12.36 3.36 -18.64
CA GLY A 52 12.58 2.09 -19.33
C GLY A 52 13.76 1.26 -18.79
N PRO A 53 14.98 1.84 -18.64
CA PRO A 53 16.17 1.12 -18.20
C PRO A 53 16.14 0.51 -16.79
N SER A 54 15.14 0.83 -15.98
CA SER A 54 14.95 0.28 -14.63
C SER A 54 13.91 -0.84 -14.56
N ILE A 55 13.08 -1.02 -15.59
CA ILE A 55 12.02 -2.03 -15.60
C ILE A 55 12.56 -3.45 -15.41
N PRO A 56 13.66 -3.89 -16.08
CA PRO A 56 14.20 -5.23 -15.86
C PRO A 56 14.67 -5.44 -14.41
N ASP A 57 15.30 -4.44 -13.80
CA ASP A 57 15.77 -4.53 -12.41
C ASP A 57 14.59 -4.58 -11.44
N LEU A 58 13.54 -3.80 -11.68
CA LEU A 58 12.30 -3.83 -10.90
C LEU A 58 11.62 -5.19 -10.96
N TRP A 59 11.52 -5.77 -12.16
CA TRP A 59 10.96 -7.10 -12.33
C TRP A 59 11.79 -8.15 -11.59
N LEU A 60 13.12 -8.14 -11.77
CA LEU A 60 14.04 -9.05 -11.10
C LEU A 60 13.97 -8.91 -9.57
N THR A 61 13.88 -7.66 -9.08
CA THR A 61 13.77 -7.37 -7.64
C THR A 61 12.49 -7.99 -7.06
N ASN A 62 11.35 -7.85 -7.74
CA ASN A 62 10.11 -8.47 -7.28
C ASN A 62 10.16 -10.00 -7.29
N VAL A 63 10.69 -10.61 -8.35
CA VAL A 63 10.89 -12.07 -8.41
C VAL A 63 11.82 -12.55 -7.29
N TYR A 64 12.88 -11.79 -7.01
CA TYR A 64 13.80 -12.11 -5.93
C TYR A 64 13.14 -12.00 -4.55
N ILE A 65 12.37 -10.93 -4.28
CA ILE A 65 11.59 -10.80 -3.03
C ILE A 65 10.63 -11.98 -2.87
N LEU A 66 9.85 -12.32 -3.90
CA LEU A 66 8.95 -13.48 -3.86
C LEU A 66 9.69 -14.78 -3.54
N GLY A 67 10.85 -15.00 -4.17
CA GLY A 67 11.70 -16.15 -3.89
C GLY A 67 12.22 -16.17 -2.45
N CYS A 68 12.72 -15.05 -1.94
CA CYS A 68 13.19 -14.93 -0.57
C CYS A 68 12.05 -15.12 0.46
N THR A 69 10.86 -14.58 0.19
CA THR A 69 9.66 -14.76 1.02
C THR A 69 9.23 -16.23 1.07
N ALA A 70 9.21 -16.94 -0.07
CA ALA A 70 8.91 -18.36 -0.12
C ALA A 70 9.97 -19.21 0.64
N LEU A 71 11.25 -18.92 0.45
CA LEU A 71 12.33 -19.59 1.19
C LEU A 71 12.24 -19.34 2.69
N PHE A 72 11.93 -18.10 3.09
CA PHE A 72 11.72 -17.75 4.49
C PHE A 72 10.52 -18.50 5.09
N PHE A 73 9.40 -18.58 4.37
CA PHE A 73 8.25 -19.38 4.78
C PHE A 73 8.62 -20.84 5.05
N VAL A 74 9.35 -21.48 4.12
CA VAL A 74 9.82 -22.86 4.26
C VAL A 74 10.77 -23.00 5.45
N ALA A 75 11.71 -22.07 5.63
CA ALA A 75 12.64 -22.08 6.76
C ALA A 75 11.91 -21.96 8.10
N VAL A 76 10.96 -21.03 8.22
CA VAL A 76 10.11 -20.85 9.41
C VAL A 76 9.32 -22.12 9.70
N CYS A 77 8.62 -22.67 8.69
CA CYS A 77 7.81 -23.88 8.85
C CYS A 77 8.64 -25.11 9.25
N SER A 78 9.88 -25.22 8.74
CA SER A 78 10.75 -26.39 8.98
C SER A 78 11.52 -26.32 10.29
N THR A 79 11.71 -25.13 10.85
CA THR A 79 12.56 -24.91 12.04
C THR A 79 11.78 -24.54 13.29
N ARG A 80 10.45 -24.36 13.17
CA ARG A 80 9.59 -24.08 14.32
C ARG A 80 9.65 -25.23 15.33
N SER A 81 9.68 -24.88 16.61
CA SER A 81 9.72 -25.85 17.70
C SER A 81 8.95 -25.35 18.92
N CYS A 82 8.47 -26.30 19.71
CA CYS A 82 7.83 -26.00 20.98
C CYS A 82 8.90 -25.77 22.05
N LYS A 83 8.88 -24.60 22.66
CA LYS A 83 9.64 -24.35 23.88
C LYS A 83 8.86 -24.87 25.07
N GLU A 84 9.58 -25.35 26.08
CA GLU A 84 8.97 -25.79 27.34
C GLU A 84 8.14 -24.65 27.95
N GLY A 85 6.87 -24.94 28.28
CA GLY A 85 5.91 -23.95 28.78
C GLY A 85 5.38 -22.96 27.71
N SER A 86 5.66 -23.17 26.42
CA SER A 86 5.11 -22.36 25.33
C SER A 86 4.02 -23.13 24.59
N SER A 87 2.79 -22.61 24.60
CA SER A 87 1.70 -23.09 23.74
C SER A 87 1.81 -22.60 22.30
N TYR A 88 2.79 -21.74 22.01
CA TYR A 88 3.05 -21.18 20.68
C TYR A 88 4.39 -21.70 20.13
N PRO A 89 4.45 -22.16 18.86
CA PRO A 89 5.71 -22.55 18.25
C PRO A 89 6.63 -21.34 18.09
N SER A 90 7.90 -21.51 18.38
CA SER A 90 8.92 -20.47 18.23
C SER A 90 9.87 -20.80 17.10
N VAL A 91 10.40 -19.78 16.43
CA VAL A 91 11.45 -19.94 15.43
C VAL A 91 12.79 -19.43 15.94
N PRO A 92 13.91 -20.06 15.54
CA PRO A 92 15.24 -19.54 15.84
C PRO A 92 15.44 -18.13 15.27
N LEU A 93 16.14 -17.27 16.02
CA LEU A 93 16.39 -15.88 15.60
C LEU A 93 17.18 -15.78 14.29
N TRP A 94 18.04 -16.75 13.97
CA TRP A 94 18.83 -16.73 12.73
C TRP A 94 17.98 -16.80 11.46
N VAL A 95 16.75 -17.33 11.53
CA VAL A 95 15.84 -17.40 10.37
C VAL A 95 15.49 -16.00 9.88
N TRP A 96 15.50 -15.00 10.77
CA TRP A 96 15.30 -13.59 10.41
C TRP A 96 16.41 -13.00 9.55
N CYS A 97 17.58 -13.65 9.43
CA CYS A 97 18.62 -13.20 8.49
C CYS A 97 18.14 -13.23 7.03
N PHE A 98 17.11 -14.01 6.69
CA PHE A 98 16.51 -14.03 5.35
C PHE A 98 15.86 -12.70 4.96
N PHE A 99 15.43 -11.89 5.93
CA PHE A 99 14.94 -10.53 5.70
C PHE A 99 16.02 -9.61 5.13
N LEU A 100 17.29 -9.86 5.47
CA LEU A 100 18.42 -9.05 5.00
C LEU A 100 18.82 -9.37 3.55
N LEU A 101 18.37 -10.51 3.00
CA LEU A 101 18.75 -10.95 1.64
C LEU A 101 18.20 -10.04 0.52
N PRO A 102 16.91 -9.65 0.49
CA PRO A 102 16.37 -8.76 -0.55
C PRO A 102 16.84 -7.30 -0.41
N LEU A 103 17.23 -6.88 0.79
CA LEU A 103 17.44 -5.47 1.12
C LEU A 103 18.51 -4.78 0.24
N PRO A 104 19.71 -5.33 0.00
CA PRO A 104 20.71 -4.68 -0.85
C PRO A 104 20.22 -4.48 -2.28
N LEU A 105 19.54 -5.49 -2.85
CA LEU A 105 18.99 -5.40 -4.20
C LEU A 105 17.89 -4.34 -4.26
N GLN A 106 16.96 -4.34 -3.30
CA GLN A 106 15.91 -3.32 -3.21
C GLN A 106 16.47 -1.90 -3.14
N LEU A 107 17.46 -1.65 -2.27
CA LEU A 107 18.07 -0.32 -2.13
C LEU A 107 18.79 0.13 -3.41
N VAL A 108 19.49 -0.77 -4.09
CA VAL A 108 20.16 -0.47 -5.36
C VAL A 108 19.13 -0.17 -6.46
N THR A 109 18.11 -1.02 -6.60
CA THR A 109 17.06 -0.85 -7.61
C THR A 109 16.26 0.41 -7.34
N GLU A 110 15.83 0.67 -6.10
CA GLU A 110 15.11 1.89 -5.73
C GLU A 110 15.96 3.13 -6.03
N ARG A 111 17.24 3.14 -5.64
CA ARG A 111 18.13 4.27 -5.93
C ARG A 111 18.26 4.54 -7.43
N LYS A 112 18.37 3.48 -8.24
CA LYS A 112 18.41 3.61 -9.71
C LYS A 112 17.09 4.14 -10.25
N ALA A 113 15.97 3.56 -9.84
CA ALA A 113 14.63 3.93 -10.27
C ALA A 113 14.26 5.37 -9.89
N VAL A 114 14.52 5.77 -8.63
CA VAL A 114 14.34 7.14 -8.14
C VAL A 114 15.16 8.11 -8.97
N ARG A 115 16.43 7.85 -9.25
CA ARG A 115 17.25 8.76 -10.09
C ARG A 115 16.65 9.03 -11.46
N LEU A 116 16.08 8.00 -12.10
CA LEU A 116 15.47 8.14 -13.42
C LEU A 116 14.19 8.98 -13.38
N VAL A 117 13.30 8.72 -12.41
CA VAL A 117 11.99 9.39 -12.35
C VAL A 117 12.02 10.75 -11.64
N LEU A 118 12.90 10.92 -10.65
CA LEU A 118 12.99 12.12 -9.81
C LEU A 118 13.27 13.35 -10.66
N ARG A 119 14.11 13.21 -11.68
CA ARG A 119 14.45 14.29 -12.61
C ARG A 119 13.21 14.84 -13.32
N THR A 120 12.47 13.96 -14.00
CA THR A 120 11.22 14.31 -14.68
C THR A 120 10.19 14.88 -13.71
N PHE A 121 10.09 14.29 -12.52
CA PHE A 121 9.15 14.70 -11.51
C PHE A 121 9.43 16.10 -10.96
N VAL A 122 10.68 16.40 -10.60
CA VAL A 122 11.02 17.70 -10.01
C VAL A 122 10.85 18.83 -11.03
N MET A 123 11.15 18.59 -12.30
CA MET A 123 10.89 19.57 -13.37
C MET A 123 9.40 19.89 -13.49
N ASP A 124 8.53 18.87 -13.45
CA ASP A 124 7.08 19.07 -13.43
C ASP A 124 6.61 19.77 -12.15
N LEU A 125 7.14 19.38 -10.98
CA LEU A 125 6.79 19.94 -9.69
C LEU A 125 7.12 21.43 -9.60
N LEU A 126 8.34 21.82 -10.02
CA LEU A 126 8.78 23.20 -10.08
C LEU A 126 7.91 24.03 -11.02
N LYS A 127 7.66 23.50 -12.23
CA LYS A 127 6.93 24.23 -13.28
C LYS A 127 5.45 24.44 -12.96
N TYR A 128 4.80 23.48 -12.31
CA TYR A 128 3.35 23.51 -12.13
C TYR A 128 2.90 23.66 -10.68
N LYS A 129 3.62 23.13 -9.68
CA LYS A 129 3.20 23.22 -8.26
C LYS A 129 3.97 24.23 -7.43
N GLY A 130 5.11 24.74 -7.92
CA GLY A 130 5.95 25.69 -7.17
C GLY A 130 6.37 25.17 -5.79
N GLY A 131 6.49 23.84 -5.63
CA GLY A 131 6.39 23.19 -4.32
C GLY A 131 7.58 22.33 -3.91
N THR A 132 7.61 22.02 -2.63
CA THR A 132 8.48 21.02 -1.98
C THR A 132 7.78 19.66 -1.89
N PHE A 133 8.55 18.60 -1.58
CA PHE A 133 7.97 17.28 -1.27
C PHE A 133 7.04 17.38 -0.07
N LYS A 134 5.97 16.57 -0.05
CA LYS A 134 5.08 16.49 1.09
C LYS A 134 5.15 15.11 1.73
N VAL A 135 5.08 15.03 3.05
CA VAL A 135 4.91 13.78 3.81
C VAL A 135 3.73 13.99 4.74
N MET A 136 2.70 13.15 4.62
CA MET A 136 1.45 13.28 5.39
C MET A 136 0.83 14.69 5.31
N GLY A 137 0.98 15.35 4.15
CA GLY A 137 0.47 16.71 3.91
C GLY A 137 1.40 17.85 4.37
N VAL A 138 2.50 17.55 5.06
CA VAL A 138 3.47 18.56 5.51
C VAL A 138 4.60 18.69 4.49
N ALA A 139 4.92 19.92 4.10
CA ALA A 139 6.07 20.24 3.25
C ALA A 139 7.38 19.85 3.95
N VAL A 140 8.25 19.13 3.25
CA VAL A 140 9.53 18.62 3.76
C VAL A 140 10.66 18.79 2.75
N SER A 141 11.90 18.81 3.24
CA SER A 141 13.08 18.78 2.38
C SER A 141 13.24 17.42 1.69
N THR A 142 13.94 17.39 0.56
CA THR A 142 14.25 16.16 -0.19
C THR A 142 14.96 15.11 0.67
N ARG A 143 15.81 15.55 1.63
CA ARG A 143 16.50 14.64 2.56
C ARG A 143 15.51 13.94 3.50
N ILE A 144 14.57 14.69 4.07
CA ILE A 144 13.55 14.14 4.97
C ILE A 144 12.62 13.20 4.20
N TRP A 145 12.19 13.60 2.99
CA TRP A 145 11.38 12.75 2.12
C TRP A 145 12.07 11.44 1.75
N HIS A 146 13.36 11.48 1.42
CA HIS A 146 14.13 10.28 1.09
C HIS A 146 14.31 9.37 2.32
N SER A 147 14.66 9.93 3.48
CA SER A 147 14.74 9.16 4.73
C SER A 147 13.41 8.51 5.09
N TYR A 148 12.31 9.25 4.96
CA TYR A 148 10.97 8.71 5.15
C TYR A 148 10.69 7.55 4.18
N SER A 149 11.05 7.70 2.90
CA SER A 149 10.87 6.64 1.90
C SER A 149 11.65 5.37 2.23
N ILE A 150 12.90 5.48 2.70
CA ILE A 150 13.71 4.33 3.15
C ILE A 150 13.06 3.65 4.36
N VAL A 151 12.59 4.43 5.34
CA VAL A 151 11.88 3.88 6.51
C VAL A 151 10.63 3.13 6.07
N MET A 152 9.85 3.69 5.13
CA MET A 152 8.66 3.05 4.59
C MET A 152 8.98 1.77 3.79
N LEU A 153 10.09 1.74 3.05
CA LEU A 153 10.57 0.53 2.38
C LEU A 153 10.91 -0.56 3.40
N LEU A 154 11.63 -0.21 4.47
CA LEU A 154 11.99 -1.14 5.54
C LEU A 154 10.76 -1.67 6.27
N LEU A 155 9.79 -0.79 6.57
CA LEU A 155 8.53 -1.19 7.19
C LEU A 155 7.71 -2.11 6.28
N GLY A 156 7.60 -1.81 4.98
CA GLY A 156 6.90 -2.66 4.02
C GLY A 156 7.52 -4.05 3.88
N LEU A 157 8.85 -4.13 3.82
CA LEU A 157 9.55 -5.42 3.82
C LEU A 157 9.33 -6.17 5.13
N LEU A 158 9.36 -5.45 6.26
CA LEU A 158 9.19 -6.05 7.58
C LEU A 158 7.79 -6.62 7.76
N ASP A 159 6.76 -5.93 7.24
CA ASP A 159 5.36 -6.36 7.20
C ASP A 159 5.23 -7.71 6.47
N ILE A 160 5.76 -7.80 5.23
CA ILE A 160 5.78 -9.03 4.42
C ILE A 160 6.41 -10.20 5.19
N TYR A 161 7.56 -9.96 5.83
CA TYR A 161 8.28 -11.01 6.57
C TYR A 161 7.63 -11.34 7.91
N SER A 162 7.05 -10.37 8.62
CA SER A 162 6.30 -10.67 9.85
C SER A 162 5.06 -11.50 9.56
N ASP A 163 4.34 -11.19 8.48
CA ASP A 163 3.17 -11.94 8.05
C ASP A 163 3.54 -13.34 7.55
N THR A 164 4.65 -13.45 6.82
CA THR A 164 5.16 -14.75 6.37
C THR A 164 5.64 -15.59 7.55
N ALA A 165 6.27 -14.98 8.56
CA ALA A 165 6.64 -15.68 9.79
C ALA A 165 5.40 -16.17 10.55
N PHE A 166 4.39 -15.31 10.69
CA PHE A 166 3.11 -15.67 11.29
C PHE A 166 2.46 -16.86 10.57
N ALA A 167 2.38 -16.80 9.23
CA ALA A 167 1.83 -17.88 8.42
C ALA A 167 2.66 -19.17 8.51
N GLY A 168 3.98 -19.09 8.42
CA GLY A 168 4.87 -20.26 8.53
C GLY A 168 4.84 -20.91 9.91
N ILE A 169 4.67 -20.12 10.99
CA ILE A 169 4.56 -20.66 12.34
C ILE A 169 3.26 -21.44 12.53
N LEU A 170 2.14 -20.95 11.98
CA LEU A 170 0.81 -21.47 12.28
C LEU A 170 0.23 -22.43 11.23
N SER A 171 0.78 -22.43 10.01
CA SER A 171 0.32 -23.31 8.92
C SER A 171 0.59 -24.80 9.17
N PHE A 172 -0.04 -25.69 8.40
CA PHE A 172 0.27 -27.13 8.40
C PHE A 172 0.31 -27.76 9.81
N GLY A 173 -0.75 -27.55 10.61
CA GLY A 173 -0.83 -28.05 11.98
C GLY A 173 -0.01 -27.28 13.03
N GLY A 174 0.60 -26.15 12.66
CA GLY A 174 1.34 -25.30 13.59
C GLY A 174 0.48 -24.73 14.72
N THR A 175 -0.81 -24.54 14.47
CA THR A 175 -1.81 -24.14 15.49
C THR A 175 -1.90 -25.13 16.65
N ASP A 176 -1.76 -26.43 16.41
CA ASP A 176 -1.98 -27.47 17.42
C ASP A 176 -0.68 -28.09 17.95
N MET A 177 0.44 -27.81 17.30
CA MET A 177 1.74 -28.42 17.55
C MET A 177 2.19 -28.33 19.01
N CYS A 178 2.01 -27.16 19.65
CA CYS A 178 2.49 -26.92 21.02
C CYS A 178 1.36 -26.79 22.05
N SER A 179 0.10 -26.77 21.61
CA SER A 179 -1.08 -26.58 22.45
C SER A 179 -1.94 -27.83 22.57
N ALA A 180 -1.50 -28.96 22.02
CA ALA A 180 -2.23 -30.24 22.02
C ALA A 180 -3.70 -30.12 21.52
N GLY A 181 -3.95 -29.24 20.54
CA GLY A 181 -5.28 -29.02 19.97
C GLY A 181 -6.16 -27.98 20.67
N GLN A 182 -5.68 -27.38 21.76
CA GLN A 182 -6.43 -26.35 22.48
C GLN A 182 -6.65 -25.09 21.62
N THR A 183 -5.68 -24.72 20.77
CA THR A 183 -5.78 -23.53 19.89
C THR A 183 -6.89 -23.70 18.86
N ALA A 184 -6.95 -24.83 18.15
CA ALA A 184 -8.06 -25.13 17.24
C ALA A 184 -9.41 -25.19 17.95
N SER A 185 -9.45 -25.72 19.18
CA SER A 185 -10.67 -25.79 19.98
C SER A 185 -11.18 -24.41 20.40
N LEU A 186 -10.28 -23.52 20.83
CA LEU A 186 -10.59 -22.13 21.15
C LEU A 186 -11.04 -21.34 19.92
N TRP A 187 -10.39 -21.55 18.77
CA TRP A 187 -10.84 -20.97 17.50
C TRP A 187 -12.26 -21.41 17.14
N ASN A 188 -12.56 -22.72 17.25
CA ASN A 188 -13.89 -23.26 17.03
C ASN A 188 -14.93 -22.66 17.99
N TYR A 189 -14.56 -22.52 19.26
CA TYR A 189 -15.42 -21.90 20.26
C TYR A 189 -15.70 -20.43 19.91
N TRP A 190 -14.66 -19.68 19.56
CA TRP A 190 -14.79 -18.26 19.21
C TRP A 190 -15.62 -18.05 17.95
N TRP A 191 -15.41 -18.86 16.90
CA TRP A 191 -16.19 -18.80 15.67
C TRP A 191 -17.68 -19.02 15.94
N LYS A 192 -18.03 -20.07 16.69
CA LYS A 192 -19.42 -20.42 17.02
C LYS A 192 -20.13 -19.36 17.86
N HIS A 193 -19.40 -18.61 18.68
CA HIS A 193 -19.95 -17.56 19.54
C HIS A 193 -19.82 -16.15 18.95
N GLY A 194 -19.09 -16.01 17.83
CA GLY A 194 -18.98 -14.77 17.06
C GLY A 194 -20.17 -14.54 16.12
N VAL A 195 -20.11 -13.44 15.36
CA VAL A 195 -21.14 -13.10 14.35
C VAL A 195 -21.27 -14.20 13.29
N MET A 196 -20.15 -14.83 12.93
CA MET A 196 -20.14 -15.91 11.93
C MET A 196 -20.83 -17.19 12.41
N GLY A 197 -20.96 -17.40 13.73
CA GLY A 197 -21.67 -18.53 14.29
C GLY A 197 -23.18 -18.52 14.02
N TYR A 198 -23.75 -17.37 13.65
CA TYR A 198 -25.15 -17.28 13.21
C TYR A 198 -25.36 -17.71 11.75
N LEU A 199 -24.29 -17.82 10.97
CA LEU A 199 -24.34 -18.31 9.61
C LEU A 199 -24.18 -19.84 9.61
N PRO A 200 -24.89 -20.58 8.74
CA PRO A 200 -24.75 -22.04 8.61
C PRO A 200 -23.46 -22.42 7.85
N VAL A 201 -22.34 -21.78 8.18
CA VAL A 201 -21.04 -21.99 7.56
C VAL A 201 -20.19 -22.83 8.52
N PRO A 202 -19.65 -23.98 8.06
CA PRO A 202 -18.77 -24.79 8.90
C PRO A 202 -17.55 -23.98 9.31
N VAL A 203 -17.05 -24.23 10.53
CA VAL A 203 -15.85 -23.52 11.02
C VAL A 203 -14.65 -23.90 10.16
N PRO A 204 -14.01 -22.94 9.47
CA PRO A 204 -12.79 -23.25 8.71
C PRO A 204 -11.64 -23.50 9.68
N ALA A 205 -10.75 -24.42 9.33
CA ALA A 205 -9.53 -24.65 10.09
C ALA A 205 -8.67 -23.36 10.10
N LEU A 206 -8.19 -22.96 11.29
CA LEU A 206 -7.47 -21.68 11.47
C LEU A 206 -6.22 -21.60 10.59
N ASP A 207 -5.46 -22.69 10.49
CA ASP A 207 -4.26 -22.79 9.66
C ASP A 207 -4.57 -22.58 8.16
N MET A 208 -5.69 -23.10 7.67
CA MET A 208 -6.17 -22.88 6.30
C MET A 208 -6.57 -21.42 6.05
N VAL A 209 -7.23 -20.77 7.02
CA VAL A 209 -7.57 -19.34 6.90
C VAL A 209 -6.31 -18.47 6.85
N ILE A 210 -5.32 -18.79 7.68
CA ILE A 210 -4.03 -18.10 7.71
C ILE A 210 -3.27 -18.30 6.39
N LEU A 211 -3.18 -19.54 5.89
CA LEU A 211 -2.54 -19.86 4.61
C LEU A 211 -3.22 -19.16 3.43
N PHE A 212 -4.55 -19.13 3.43
CA PHE A 212 -5.32 -18.43 2.42
C PHE A 212 -5.02 -16.93 2.45
N SER A 213 -5.05 -16.32 3.64
CA SER A 213 -4.72 -14.90 3.82
C SER A 213 -3.30 -14.57 3.34
N TRP A 214 -2.33 -15.41 3.69
CA TRP A 214 -0.94 -15.25 3.23
C TRP A 214 -0.81 -15.40 1.70
N SER A 215 -1.54 -16.35 1.10
CA SER A 215 -1.57 -16.52 -0.35
C SER A 215 -2.13 -15.29 -1.05
N LEU A 216 -3.18 -14.66 -0.48
CA LEU A 216 -3.74 -13.41 -1.00
C LEU A 216 -2.74 -12.24 -0.92
N MET A 217 -1.96 -12.16 0.16
CA MET A 217 -0.87 -11.18 0.29
C MET A 217 0.14 -11.35 -0.86
N LEU A 218 0.58 -12.58 -1.15
CA LEU A 218 1.53 -12.83 -2.25
C LEU A 218 0.99 -12.45 -3.64
N LEU A 219 -0.34 -12.49 -3.85
CA LEU A 219 -0.93 -12.07 -5.12
C LEU A 219 -0.65 -10.61 -5.45
N GLN A 220 -0.47 -9.75 -4.45
CA GLN A 220 -0.13 -8.34 -4.68
C GLN A 220 1.18 -8.15 -5.42
N GLN A 221 2.16 -9.01 -5.14
CA GLN A 221 3.45 -8.94 -5.79
C GLN A 221 3.48 -9.78 -7.07
N LEU A 222 2.76 -10.91 -7.09
CA LEU A 222 2.70 -11.78 -8.25
C LEU A 222 1.92 -11.16 -9.43
N VAL A 223 0.77 -10.51 -9.17
CA VAL A 223 -0.09 -9.95 -10.22
C VAL A 223 0.65 -8.90 -11.07
N PRO A 224 1.36 -7.91 -10.51
CA PRO A 224 2.16 -6.96 -11.28
C PRO A 224 3.30 -7.63 -12.05
N VAL A 225 4.02 -8.57 -11.44
CA VAL A 225 5.12 -9.30 -12.10
C VAL A 225 4.64 -10.05 -13.34
N VAL A 226 3.45 -10.66 -13.27
CA VAL A 226 2.87 -11.47 -14.34
C VAL A 226 2.15 -10.61 -15.38
N SER A 227 1.33 -9.65 -14.95
CA SER A 227 0.53 -8.80 -15.86
C SER A 227 1.38 -7.84 -16.69
N MET A 228 2.58 -7.48 -16.21
CA MET A 228 3.50 -6.58 -16.90
C MET A 228 4.46 -7.29 -17.87
N ILE A 229 4.34 -8.63 -18.02
CA ILE A 229 5.06 -9.37 -19.06
C ILE A 229 4.53 -8.93 -20.43
N ARG A 230 5.43 -8.58 -21.34
CA ARG A 230 5.10 -8.07 -22.68
C ARG A 230 5.25 -9.17 -23.74
N LYS A 231 4.35 -9.22 -24.72
CA LYS A 231 4.40 -10.21 -25.84
C LYS A 231 5.55 -9.94 -26.81
N GLU A 232 5.85 -8.67 -27.02
CA GLU A 232 6.81 -8.20 -28.01
C GLU A 232 8.17 -7.91 -27.36
N GLN A 233 9.26 -8.05 -28.13
CA GLN A 233 10.56 -7.56 -27.70
C GLN A 233 10.51 -6.04 -27.59
N VAL A 234 10.72 -5.52 -26.38
CA VAL A 234 10.77 -4.07 -26.13
C VAL A 234 12.17 -3.65 -25.80
N THR A 235 12.61 -2.57 -26.43
CA THR A 235 13.81 -1.83 -26.08
C THR A 235 13.55 -1.02 -24.80
N TYR A 236 14.32 -1.31 -23.75
CA TYR A 236 14.27 -0.59 -22.47
C TYR A 236 15.24 0.60 -22.45
N GLU A 237 15.45 1.24 -23.60
CA GLU A 237 16.42 2.33 -23.74
C GLU A 237 15.80 3.69 -23.38
N HIS A 238 16.65 4.65 -23.02
CA HIS A 238 16.20 6.03 -22.81
C HIS A 238 15.66 6.61 -24.12
N GLY A 239 14.54 7.34 -24.04
CA GLY A 239 13.89 7.96 -25.20
C GLY A 239 12.74 7.14 -25.78
N ASP A 240 12.64 5.86 -25.45
CA ASP A 240 11.56 4.97 -25.90
C ASP A 240 10.42 4.91 -24.87
N GLU A 241 9.19 5.08 -25.33
CA GLU A 241 7.99 4.95 -24.50
C GLU A 241 7.69 3.48 -24.15
N GLY A 242 8.33 2.55 -24.86
CA GLY A 242 8.24 1.10 -24.64
C GLY A 242 6.82 0.59 -24.75
N LYS A 243 6.08 1.11 -25.73
CA LYS A 243 4.71 0.70 -26.02
C LYS A 243 4.70 -0.78 -26.44
N ALA A 244 3.94 -1.59 -25.71
CA ALA A 244 3.78 -3.02 -26.00
C ALA A 244 2.41 -3.54 -25.57
N ILE A 245 2.11 -4.79 -25.89
CA ILE A 245 0.90 -5.49 -25.45
C ILE A 245 1.25 -6.47 -24.33
N SER A 246 0.49 -6.45 -23.23
CA SER A 246 0.60 -7.43 -22.16
C SER A 246 0.37 -8.84 -22.69
N ALA A 247 1.23 -9.78 -22.30
CA ALA A 247 1.09 -11.20 -22.58
C ALA A 247 -0.15 -11.80 -21.95
N VAL A 248 -0.58 -11.26 -20.81
CA VAL A 248 -1.61 -11.84 -19.95
C VAL A 248 -2.95 -11.14 -20.14
N THR A 249 -2.97 -9.81 -20.06
CA THR A 249 -4.23 -9.04 -20.12
C THR A 249 -4.60 -8.65 -21.55
N GLY A 250 -3.63 -8.65 -22.47
CA GLY A 250 -3.82 -8.11 -23.82
C GLY A 250 -3.96 -6.58 -23.87
N GLU A 251 -3.77 -5.89 -22.74
CA GLU A 251 -3.82 -4.44 -22.66
C GLU A 251 -2.53 -3.80 -23.18
N GLN A 252 -2.63 -2.56 -23.64
CA GLN A 252 -1.46 -1.79 -24.05
C GLN A 252 -0.74 -1.28 -22.81
N LEU A 253 0.56 -1.56 -22.73
CA LEU A 253 1.45 -1.17 -21.65
C LEU A 253 2.45 -0.11 -22.15
N PHE A 254 2.69 0.87 -21.30
CA PHE A 254 3.76 1.86 -21.46
C PHE A 254 4.82 1.65 -20.37
N ASN A 255 6.02 2.20 -20.58
CA ASN A 255 7.12 2.07 -19.64
C ASN A 255 6.81 2.68 -18.26
N ASP A 256 6.10 3.80 -18.18
CA ASP A 256 5.70 4.42 -16.93
C ASP A 256 4.67 3.58 -16.17
N ASP A 257 3.66 3.04 -16.86
CA ASP A 257 2.68 2.12 -16.24
C ASP A 257 3.36 0.89 -15.62
N VAL A 258 4.23 0.23 -16.39
CA VAL A 258 4.99 -0.93 -15.91
C VAL A 258 5.92 -0.56 -14.77
N PHE A 259 6.63 0.57 -14.89
CA PHE A 259 7.55 1.06 -13.86
C PHE A 259 6.85 1.32 -12.53
N PHE A 260 5.72 2.03 -12.55
CA PHE A 260 5.00 2.35 -11.33
C PHE A 260 4.36 1.12 -10.67
N GLU A 261 3.75 0.22 -11.45
CA GLU A 261 3.14 -1.00 -10.91
C GLU A 261 4.17 -1.98 -10.33
N LEU A 262 5.33 -2.17 -11.00
CA LEU A 262 6.40 -3.00 -10.44
C LEU A 262 7.08 -2.35 -9.23
N SER A 263 7.19 -1.02 -9.20
CA SER A 263 7.73 -0.30 -8.04
C SER A 263 6.82 -0.41 -6.82
N GLU A 264 5.51 -0.33 -7.03
CA GLU A 264 4.52 -0.55 -5.97
C GLU A 264 4.60 -1.98 -5.41
N ALA A 265 4.68 -2.98 -6.30
CA ALA A 265 4.87 -4.39 -5.92
C ALA A 265 6.16 -4.65 -5.13
N ALA A 266 7.22 -3.87 -5.39
CA ALA A 266 8.49 -3.95 -4.68
C ALA A 266 8.53 -3.15 -3.36
N CYS A 267 7.40 -2.52 -2.99
CA CYS A 267 7.26 -1.62 -1.84
C CYS A 267 8.12 -0.35 -1.92
N PHE A 268 8.40 0.17 -3.12
CA PHE A 268 9.19 1.40 -3.32
C PHE A 268 8.33 2.65 -3.07
N HIS A 269 8.18 3.00 -1.80
CA HIS A 269 7.30 4.07 -1.36
C HIS A 269 7.64 5.43 -1.99
N SER A 270 8.92 5.70 -2.25
CA SER A 270 9.36 6.92 -2.94
C SER A 270 8.70 7.07 -4.32
N ILE A 271 8.65 5.99 -5.10
CA ILE A 271 8.11 5.98 -6.46
C ILE A 271 6.59 6.00 -6.44
N VAL A 272 5.95 5.32 -5.49
CA VAL A 272 4.48 5.38 -5.31
C VAL A 272 4.03 6.82 -4.99
N HIS A 273 4.78 7.51 -4.13
CA HIS A 273 4.53 8.92 -3.81
C HIS A 273 4.68 9.80 -5.06
N ILE A 274 5.80 9.65 -5.79
CA ILE A 274 6.07 10.37 -7.04
C ILE A 274 4.98 10.10 -8.09
N SER A 275 4.51 8.86 -8.23
CA SER A 275 3.45 8.49 -9.17
C SER A 275 2.16 9.28 -8.93
N THR A 276 1.75 9.36 -7.67
CA THR A 276 0.51 10.05 -7.28
C THR A 276 0.65 11.55 -7.50
N ASP A 277 1.76 12.14 -7.04
CA ASP A 277 2.02 13.56 -7.22
C ASP A 277 2.18 13.94 -8.69
N HIS A 278 2.85 13.11 -9.50
CA HIS A 278 2.99 13.33 -10.93
C HIS A 278 1.62 13.34 -11.61
N ALA A 279 0.77 12.35 -11.36
CA ALA A 279 -0.57 12.30 -11.94
C ALA A 279 -1.40 13.54 -11.56
N THR A 280 -1.36 13.98 -10.30
CA THR A 280 -2.07 15.20 -9.87
C THR A 280 -1.52 16.46 -10.53
N CYS A 281 -0.20 16.60 -10.61
CA CYS A 281 0.49 17.70 -11.29
C CYS A 281 0.10 17.77 -12.78
N GLN A 282 0.04 16.62 -13.46
CA GLN A 282 -0.37 16.55 -14.86
C GLN A 282 -1.84 16.93 -15.07
N MET A 283 -2.74 16.55 -14.14
CA MET A 283 -4.13 17.00 -14.17
C MET A 283 -4.23 18.52 -13.97
N GLU A 284 -3.53 19.08 -13.00
CA GLU A 284 -3.48 20.54 -12.75
C GLU A 284 -2.94 21.31 -13.96
N ARG A 285 -1.89 20.79 -14.63
CA ARG A 285 -1.38 21.36 -15.89
C ARG A 285 -2.47 21.44 -16.94
N LEU A 286 -3.19 20.34 -17.17
CA LEU A 286 -4.25 20.29 -18.18
C LEU A 286 -5.40 21.25 -17.86
N VAL A 287 -5.72 21.46 -16.58
CA VAL A 287 -6.68 22.47 -16.14
C VAL A 287 -6.19 23.88 -16.52
N ARG A 288 -4.93 24.22 -16.22
CA ARG A 288 -4.34 25.53 -16.59
C ARG A 288 -4.27 25.76 -18.09
N GLU A 289 -4.03 24.71 -18.87
CA GLU A 289 -4.07 24.73 -20.34
C GLU A 289 -5.49 24.81 -20.92
N LYS A 290 -6.53 24.93 -20.07
CA LYS A 290 -7.95 24.90 -20.43
C LYS A 290 -8.38 23.60 -21.14
N ARG A 291 -7.67 22.50 -20.88
CA ARG A 291 -7.89 21.15 -21.43
C ARG A 291 -8.55 20.21 -20.40
N HIS A 292 -9.51 20.72 -19.63
CA HIS A 292 -10.21 19.99 -18.56
C HIS A 292 -10.68 18.59 -18.98
N TRP A 293 -11.24 18.42 -20.19
CA TRP A 293 -11.71 17.13 -20.70
C TRP A 293 -10.64 16.02 -20.77
N ARG A 294 -9.35 16.38 -20.78
CA ARG A 294 -8.24 15.43 -20.86
C ARG A 294 -7.74 14.94 -19.51
N ILE A 295 -8.19 15.52 -18.38
CA ILE A 295 -7.70 15.11 -17.05
C ILE A 295 -7.96 13.64 -16.76
N MET A 296 -9.03 13.07 -17.35
CA MET A 296 -9.44 11.69 -17.13
C MET A 296 -8.44 10.67 -17.68
N GLY A 297 -7.52 11.06 -18.57
CA GLY A 297 -6.40 10.19 -18.96
C GLY A 297 -5.54 9.81 -17.75
N TYR A 298 -5.15 10.81 -16.95
CA TYR A 298 -4.36 10.59 -15.73
C TYR A 298 -5.22 10.14 -14.55
N GLY A 299 -6.44 10.69 -14.43
CA GLY A 299 -7.38 10.35 -13.37
C GLY A 299 -7.79 8.87 -13.40
N ASN A 300 -8.07 8.31 -14.58
CA ASN A 300 -8.45 6.90 -14.71
C ASN A 300 -7.30 5.96 -14.34
N THR A 301 -6.07 6.25 -14.81
CA THR A 301 -4.88 5.47 -14.47
C THR A 301 -4.63 5.48 -12.96
N LEU A 302 -4.69 6.65 -12.34
CA LEU A 302 -4.51 6.79 -10.90
C LEU A 302 -5.62 6.06 -10.12
N CYS A 303 -6.88 6.18 -10.54
CA CYS A 303 -7.99 5.44 -9.93
C CYS A 303 -7.85 3.93 -10.04
N SER A 304 -7.42 3.41 -11.20
CA SER A 304 -7.20 1.98 -11.39
C SER A 304 -6.13 1.44 -10.43
N ARG A 305 -5.01 2.17 -10.30
CA ARG A 305 -3.93 1.83 -9.35
C ARG A 305 -4.41 1.85 -7.91
N LEU A 306 -5.06 2.94 -7.48
CA LEU A 306 -5.60 3.07 -6.13
C LEU A 306 -6.65 1.99 -5.83
N MET A 307 -7.48 1.61 -6.80
CA MET A 307 -8.45 0.52 -6.64
C MET A 307 -7.78 -0.80 -6.29
N LYS A 308 -6.77 -1.20 -7.09
CA LYS A 308 -6.00 -2.41 -6.85
C LYS A 308 -5.34 -2.38 -5.48
N ARG A 309 -4.76 -1.23 -5.12
CA ARG A 309 -4.11 -1.00 -3.82
C ARG A 309 -5.08 -1.14 -2.65
N PHE A 310 -6.25 -0.49 -2.71
CA PHE A 310 -7.25 -0.54 -1.65
C PHE A 310 -7.81 -1.95 -1.46
N LEU A 311 -8.11 -2.65 -2.57
CA LEU A 311 -8.64 -4.00 -2.49
C LEU A 311 -7.60 -4.99 -1.99
N LEU A 312 -6.47 -5.11 -2.70
CA LEU A 312 -5.50 -6.16 -2.43
C LEU A 312 -4.70 -5.90 -1.15
N SER A 313 -4.22 -4.66 -0.96
CA SER A 313 -3.29 -4.33 0.13
C SER A 313 -3.96 -3.83 1.40
N TYR A 314 -5.04 -3.04 1.27
CA TYR A 314 -5.60 -2.42 2.46
C TYR A 314 -6.67 -3.32 3.09
N VAL A 315 -7.51 -3.95 2.28
CA VAL A 315 -8.58 -4.83 2.75
C VAL A 315 -8.09 -6.28 2.90
N LEU A 316 -7.61 -6.91 1.81
CA LEU A 316 -7.33 -8.35 1.84
C LEU A 316 -6.11 -8.72 2.69
N GLU A 317 -5.03 -7.96 2.59
CA GLU A 317 -3.83 -8.14 3.43
C GLU A 317 -4.10 -7.57 4.83
N ASN A 318 -4.15 -6.25 4.97
CA ASN A 318 -4.13 -5.64 6.30
C ASN A 318 -5.35 -5.95 7.17
N CYS A 319 -6.59 -5.84 6.67
CA CYS A 319 -7.74 -6.08 7.55
C CYS A 319 -7.83 -7.55 7.98
N VAL A 320 -7.63 -8.49 7.06
CA VAL A 320 -7.74 -9.92 7.38
C VAL A 320 -6.60 -10.34 8.29
N GLN A 321 -5.35 -10.03 7.94
CA GLN A 321 -4.19 -10.43 8.72
C GLN A 321 -4.18 -9.77 10.11
N LEU A 322 -4.51 -8.48 10.22
CA LEU A 322 -4.55 -7.79 11.51
C LEU A 322 -5.52 -8.47 12.47
N ASN A 323 -6.72 -8.84 12.00
CA ASN A 323 -7.69 -9.55 12.84
C ASN A 323 -7.22 -10.97 13.18
N LEU A 324 -6.67 -11.72 12.21
CA LEU A 324 -6.15 -13.06 12.47
C LEU A 324 -4.99 -13.05 13.49
N GLN A 325 -4.09 -12.07 13.40
CA GLN A 325 -3.00 -11.88 14.35
C GLN A 325 -3.52 -11.47 15.73
N ALA A 326 -4.51 -10.57 15.80
CA ALA A 326 -5.13 -10.17 17.06
C ALA A 326 -5.84 -11.35 17.74
N TYR A 327 -6.62 -12.14 17.00
CA TYR A 327 -7.29 -13.33 17.52
C TYR A 327 -6.30 -14.38 17.98
N THR A 328 -5.27 -14.66 17.19
CA THR A 328 -4.25 -15.65 17.56
C THR A 328 -3.47 -15.20 18.79
N LEU A 329 -3.12 -13.92 18.89
CA LEU A 329 -2.46 -13.37 20.07
C LEU A 329 -3.35 -13.48 21.31
N ALA A 330 -4.65 -13.20 21.18
CA ALA A 330 -5.59 -13.37 22.29
C ALA A 330 -5.65 -14.83 22.75
N ILE A 331 -5.83 -15.79 21.83
CA ILE A 331 -5.80 -17.23 22.14
C ILE A 331 -4.49 -17.60 22.87
N ASN A 332 -3.36 -17.14 22.35
CA ASN A 332 -2.05 -17.40 22.96
C ASN A 332 -1.90 -16.78 24.35
N GLN A 333 -2.52 -15.62 24.63
CA GLN A 333 -2.45 -15.01 25.95
C GLN A 333 -3.22 -15.83 27.01
N TYR A 334 -4.29 -16.53 26.63
CA TYR A 334 -4.98 -17.46 27.52
C TYR A 334 -4.15 -18.71 27.82
N GLN A 335 -3.36 -19.17 26.84
CA GLN A 335 -2.57 -20.39 26.98
C GLN A 335 -1.17 -20.15 27.59
N ALA A 336 -0.49 -19.05 27.24
CA ALA A 336 0.88 -18.73 27.68
C ALA A 336 1.16 -17.21 27.72
N LYS A 337 0.87 -16.55 28.84
CA LYS A 337 0.94 -15.07 29.02
C LYS A 337 2.31 -14.43 28.68
N HIS A 338 3.42 -15.15 28.85
CA HIS A 338 4.78 -14.57 28.84
C HIS A 338 5.59 -14.78 27.55
N LEU A 339 5.11 -15.53 26.55
CA LEU A 339 5.96 -15.99 25.43
C LEU A 339 5.54 -15.53 24.02
N ALA A 340 4.55 -14.65 23.90
CA ALA A 340 4.02 -14.19 22.61
C ALA A 340 4.68 -12.89 22.05
N VAL A 341 6.01 -12.77 22.10
CA VAL A 341 6.71 -11.53 21.64
C VAL A 341 6.55 -11.29 20.13
N LEU A 342 6.70 -12.33 19.32
CA LEU A 342 6.66 -12.19 17.86
C LEU A 342 5.26 -11.85 17.32
N PRO A 343 4.17 -12.49 17.75
CA PRO A 343 2.82 -12.07 17.34
C PRO A 343 2.48 -10.64 17.76
N ARG A 344 2.96 -10.17 18.93
CA ARG A 344 2.80 -8.78 19.35
C ARG A 344 3.52 -7.82 18.40
N PHE A 345 4.75 -8.15 18.03
CA PHE A 345 5.54 -7.33 17.11
C PHE A 345 4.87 -7.22 15.73
N SER A 346 4.44 -8.35 15.16
CA SER A 346 3.69 -8.40 13.89
C SER A 346 2.42 -7.55 13.96
N LEU A 347 1.64 -7.68 15.05
CA LEU A 347 0.42 -6.93 15.23
C LEU A 347 0.66 -5.41 15.32
N VAL A 348 1.71 -4.98 16.02
CA VAL A 348 2.07 -3.55 16.12
C VAL A 348 2.45 -2.99 14.75
N ILE A 349 3.24 -3.73 13.96
CA ILE A 349 3.59 -3.31 12.59
C ILE A 349 2.33 -3.23 11.73
N GLY A 350 1.48 -4.26 11.75
CA GLY A 350 0.22 -4.26 11.02
C GLY A 350 -0.70 -3.10 11.40
N MET A 351 -0.78 -2.73 12.68
CA MET A 351 -1.53 -1.55 13.13
C MET A 351 -0.96 -0.24 12.59
N VAL A 352 0.38 -0.07 12.62
CA VAL A 352 1.06 1.11 12.08
C VAL A 352 0.84 1.21 10.57
N MET A 353 1.00 0.11 9.84
CA MET A 353 0.79 0.05 8.40
C MET A 353 -0.66 0.33 8.02
N ALA A 354 -1.64 -0.22 8.76
CA ALA A 354 -3.05 0.08 8.56
C ALA A 354 -3.37 1.57 8.83
N ALA A 355 -2.76 2.19 9.84
CA ALA A 355 -2.95 3.62 10.11
C ALA A 355 -2.37 4.51 8.98
N ILE A 356 -1.19 4.16 8.45
CA ILE A 356 -0.57 4.85 7.32
C ILE A 356 -1.46 4.73 6.07
N LYS A 357 -1.90 3.51 5.74
CA LYS A 357 -2.81 3.24 4.60
C LYS A 357 -4.15 3.97 4.76
N ALA A 358 -4.69 4.06 5.97
CA ALA A 358 -5.89 4.86 6.25
C ALA A 358 -5.66 6.37 6.02
N ALA A 359 -4.51 6.90 6.43
CA ALA A 359 -4.15 8.30 6.16
C ALA A 359 -4.03 8.57 4.64
N GLU A 360 -3.50 7.63 3.87
CA GLU A 360 -3.46 7.72 2.39
C GLU A 360 -4.87 7.78 1.78
N ILE A 361 -5.81 6.91 2.20
CA ILE A 361 -7.21 7.00 1.72
C ILE A 361 -7.83 8.35 2.08
N VAL A 362 -7.63 8.82 3.31
CA VAL A 362 -8.18 10.12 3.75
C VAL A 362 -7.61 11.25 2.90
N GLY A 363 -6.31 11.21 2.57
CA GLY A 363 -5.69 12.17 1.65
C GLY A 363 -6.32 12.14 0.26
N PHE A 364 -6.56 10.95 -0.30
CA PHE A 364 -7.26 10.77 -1.57
C PHE A 364 -8.69 11.37 -1.54
N LEU A 365 -9.47 11.02 -0.51
CA LEU A 365 -10.85 11.48 -0.35
C LEU A 365 -10.96 12.98 -0.09
N ARG A 366 -10.02 13.57 0.65
CA ARG A 366 -10.07 15.01 1.00
C ARG A 366 -9.50 15.92 -0.07
N ASN A 367 -8.49 15.48 -0.81
CA ASN A 367 -7.76 16.36 -1.72
C ASN A 367 -8.10 16.06 -3.18
N LEU A 368 -8.01 14.79 -3.59
CA LEU A 368 -8.11 14.44 -5.00
C LEU A 368 -9.56 14.35 -5.48
N ILE A 369 -10.46 13.79 -4.66
CA ILE A 369 -11.89 13.69 -5.02
C ILE A 369 -12.51 15.07 -5.27
N PRO A 370 -12.36 16.06 -4.37
CA PRO A 370 -12.93 17.39 -4.58
C PRO A 370 -12.30 18.08 -5.79
N PHE A 371 -10.97 17.99 -5.95
CA PHE A 371 -10.27 18.56 -7.10
C PHE A 371 -10.85 18.07 -8.44
N VAL A 372 -10.97 16.75 -8.63
CA VAL A 372 -11.52 16.19 -9.88
C VAL A 372 -13.00 16.57 -10.06
N THR A 373 -13.76 16.62 -8.96
CA THR A 373 -15.17 17.00 -8.99
C THR A 373 -15.36 18.47 -9.40
N ASP A 374 -14.52 19.37 -8.90
CA ASP A 374 -14.59 20.79 -9.24
C ASP A 374 -14.15 21.03 -10.69
N VAL A 375 -13.06 20.37 -11.12
CA VAL A 375 -12.66 20.37 -12.54
C VAL A 375 -13.76 19.83 -13.45
N ALA A 376 -14.51 18.81 -13.01
CA ALA A 376 -15.61 18.26 -13.79
C ALA A 376 -16.77 19.26 -13.94
N LYS A 377 -17.12 20.02 -12.89
CA LYS A 377 -18.12 21.08 -12.98
C LYS A 377 -17.67 22.21 -13.91
N GLU A 378 -16.40 22.59 -13.84
CA GLU A 378 -15.82 23.60 -14.75
C GLU A 378 -15.83 23.10 -16.20
N ALA A 379 -15.48 21.83 -16.43
CA ALA A 379 -15.54 21.22 -17.75
C ALA A 379 -16.96 21.25 -18.32
N GLU A 380 -17.99 20.92 -17.53
CA GLU A 380 -19.39 20.94 -18.00
C GLU A 380 -19.86 22.32 -18.50
N ASN A 381 -19.28 23.40 -17.98
CA ASN A 381 -19.58 24.77 -18.42
C ASN A 381 -18.83 25.18 -19.70
N LEU A 382 -17.84 24.39 -20.14
CA LEU A 382 -17.11 24.61 -21.39
C LEU A 382 -17.79 23.83 -22.51
N GLU A 383 -17.75 24.34 -23.74
CA GLU A 383 -18.20 23.55 -24.89
C GLU A 383 -17.20 22.40 -25.16
N PRO A 384 -17.62 21.12 -25.11
CA PRO A 384 -16.74 20.02 -25.42
C PRO A 384 -16.38 20.03 -26.91
N PRO A 385 -15.13 19.72 -27.31
CA PRO A 385 -14.74 19.79 -28.71
C PRO A 385 -15.48 18.79 -29.60
N LYS A 386 -15.88 17.61 -29.07
CA LYS A 386 -16.58 16.51 -29.78
C LYS A 386 -17.42 15.66 -28.82
N GLU A 387 -18.54 15.10 -29.29
CA GLU A 387 -19.43 14.22 -28.49
C GLU A 387 -18.71 12.98 -27.94
N GLU A 388 -17.79 12.40 -28.71
CA GLU A 388 -16.99 11.24 -28.28
C GLU A 388 -16.13 11.56 -27.05
N GLN A 389 -15.54 12.76 -26.99
CA GLN A 389 -14.73 13.20 -25.86
C GLN A 389 -15.60 13.43 -24.62
N ARG A 390 -16.82 13.95 -24.80
CA ARG A 390 -17.80 14.08 -23.72
C ARG A 390 -18.16 12.70 -23.13
N LYS A 391 -18.43 11.71 -23.99
CA LYS A 391 -18.71 10.33 -23.56
C LYS A 391 -17.54 9.71 -22.80
N LYS A 392 -16.31 9.86 -23.30
CA LYS A 392 -15.08 9.39 -22.62
C LYS A 392 -14.90 10.06 -21.26
N PHE A 393 -15.11 11.37 -21.18
CA PHE A 393 -15.00 12.12 -19.92
C PHE A 393 -16.04 11.67 -18.90
N GLN A 394 -17.31 11.55 -19.30
CA GLN A 394 -18.39 11.08 -18.43
C GLN A 394 -18.17 9.65 -17.94
N SER A 395 -17.66 8.76 -18.81
CA SER A 395 -17.28 7.40 -18.42
C SER A 395 -16.14 7.39 -17.40
N GLY A 396 -15.14 8.25 -17.57
CA GLY A 396 -14.04 8.41 -16.60
C GLY A 396 -14.53 8.93 -15.25
N LEU A 397 -15.41 9.94 -15.27
CA LEU A 397 -16.02 10.48 -14.05
C LEU A 397 -16.87 9.43 -13.32
N ALA A 398 -17.60 8.58 -14.06
CA ALA A 398 -18.36 7.48 -13.47
C ALA A 398 -17.44 6.45 -12.80
N LEU A 399 -16.30 6.12 -13.40
CA LEU A 399 -15.28 5.26 -12.78
C LEU A 399 -14.75 5.90 -11.49
N PHE A 400 -14.45 7.19 -11.54
CA PHE A 400 -13.94 7.96 -10.42
C PHE A 400 -14.90 7.97 -9.21
N ARG A 401 -16.21 8.15 -9.46
CA ARG A 401 -17.26 8.04 -8.42
C ARG A 401 -17.38 6.62 -7.84
N ARG A 402 -17.19 5.58 -8.65
CA ARG A 402 -17.13 4.20 -8.12
C ARG A 402 -15.93 4.04 -7.21
N VAL A 403 -14.77 4.59 -7.61
CA VAL A 403 -13.55 4.53 -6.82
C VAL A 403 -13.72 5.25 -5.48
N GLU A 404 -14.37 6.40 -5.46
CA GLU A 404 -14.76 7.10 -4.23
C GLU A 404 -15.56 6.18 -3.27
N ILE A 405 -16.61 5.53 -3.76
CA ILE A 405 -17.44 4.61 -2.93
C ILE A 405 -16.59 3.47 -2.35
N TYR A 406 -15.78 2.83 -3.18
CA TYR A 406 -14.90 1.75 -2.74
C TYR A 406 -13.83 2.24 -1.75
N SER A 407 -13.34 3.46 -1.91
CA SER A 407 -12.37 4.09 -0.99
C SER A 407 -12.99 4.34 0.38
N VAL A 408 -14.22 4.84 0.41
CA VAL A 408 -14.99 5.01 1.67
C VAL A 408 -15.24 3.65 2.32
N LEU A 409 -15.64 2.63 1.55
CA LEU A 409 -15.86 1.29 2.07
C LEU A 409 -14.56 0.68 2.63
N ALA A 410 -13.43 0.81 1.91
CA ALA A 410 -12.14 0.34 2.36
C ALA A 410 -11.69 1.05 3.65
N LEU A 411 -11.92 2.37 3.76
CA LEU A 411 -11.62 3.12 4.98
C LEU A 411 -12.46 2.63 6.16
N LEU A 412 -13.76 2.41 5.96
CA LEU A 412 -14.65 1.87 7.00
C LEU A 412 -14.18 0.47 7.44
N LEU A 413 -13.85 -0.42 6.50
CA LEU A 413 -13.36 -1.76 6.80
C LEU A 413 -12.03 -1.73 7.57
N MET A 414 -11.08 -0.86 7.19
CA MET A 414 -9.82 -0.71 7.92
C MET A 414 -10.01 -0.16 9.33
N VAL A 415 -10.84 0.88 9.49
CA VAL A 415 -11.14 1.45 10.81
C VAL A 415 -11.84 0.41 11.68
N SER A 416 -12.83 -0.30 11.14
CA SER A 416 -13.49 -1.40 11.84
C SER A 416 -12.51 -2.49 12.23
N SER A 417 -11.60 -2.88 11.33
CA SER A 417 -10.56 -3.86 11.61
C SER A 417 -9.61 -3.43 12.73
N LEU A 418 -9.18 -2.17 12.73
CA LEU A 418 -8.33 -1.60 13.79
C LEU A 418 -9.07 -1.60 15.14
N LEU A 419 -10.34 -1.18 15.13
CA LEU A 419 -11.18 -1.20 16.33
C LEU A 419 -11.40 -2.63 16.84
N THR A 420 -11.64 -3.60 15.96
CA THR A 420 -11.79 -5.01 16.32
C THR A 420 -10.50 -5.56 16.90
N ALA A 421 -9.33 -5.26 16.31
CA ALA A 421 -8.04 -5.68 16.86
C ALA A 421 -7.81 -5.08 18.25
N CYS A 422 -8.03 -3.76 18.42
CA CYS A 422 -7.91 -3.09 19.71
C CYS A 422 -8.89 -3.66 20.76
N PHE A 423 -10.16 -3.88 20.38
CA PHE A 423 -11.17 -4.45 21.26
C PHE A 423 -10.82 -5.89 21.66
N THR A 424 -10.26 -6.67 20.73
CA THR A 424 -9.79 -8.03 20.99
C THR A 424 -8.67 -8.02 22.04
N LEU A 425 -7.69 -7.12 21.90
CA LEU A 425 -6.59 -6.99 22.87
C LEU A 425 -7.05 -6.48 24.24
N LEU A 426 -7.95 -5.48 24.26
CA LEU A 426 -8.58 -4.99 25.50
C LEU A 426 -9.41 -6.09 26.15
N GLY A 427 -10.10 -6.91 25.35
CA GLY A 427 -10.88 -8.06 25.79
C GLY A 427 -10.07 -9.03 26.63
N VAL A 428 -8.83 -9.32 26.23
CA VAL A 428 -7.94 -10.19 27.00
C VAL A 428 -7.60 -9.62 28.38
N GLN A 429 -7.56 -8.29 28.51
CA GLN A 429 -7.30 -7.64 29.79
C GLN A 429 -8.56 -7.57 30.68
N LEU A 430 -9.71 -7.32 30.07
CA LEU A 430 -10.99 -7.15 30.78
C LEU A 430 -11.65 -8.48 31.17
N CYS A 431 -11.34 -9.56 30.46
CA CYS A 431 -11.93 -10.88 30.62
C CYS A 431 -10.78 -11.91 30.78
N PRO A 432 -10.12 -11.96 31.97
CA PRO A 432 -8.91 -12.76 32.18
C PRO A 432 -9.14 -14.27 32.15
N GLU A 433 -10.38 -14.73 32.38
CA GLU A 433 -10.77 -16.15 32.44
C GLU A 433 -11.70 -16.57 31.27
N GLY A 434 -11.95 -15.68 30.33
CA GLY A 434 -12.91 -15.92 29.26
C GLY A 434 -12.55 -15.20 27.96
N VAL A 435 -13.28 -15.46 26.89
CA VAL A 435 -13.17 -14.73 25.62
C VAL A 435 -14.23 -13.64 25.55
N ILE A 436 -13.83 -12.42 25.19
CA ILE A 436 -14.81 -11.36 24.95
C ILE A 436 -15.57 -11.62 23.64
N THR A 437 -16.89 -11.58 23.71
CA THR A 437 -17.78 -11.69 22.55
C THR A 437 -18.83 -10.58 22.59
N LEU A 438 -19.67 -10.50 21.56
CA LEU A 438 -20.84 -9.60 21.56
C LEU A 438 -21.82 -9.90 22.71
N LYS A 439 -21.77 -11.10 23.29
CA LYS A 439 -22.62 -11.51 24.43
C LYS A 439 -21.98 -11.21 25.78
N GLY A 440 -20.80 -10.58 25.81
CA GLY A 440 -20.01 -10.34 27.01
C GLY A 440 -18.82 -11.30 27.13
N CYS A 441 -18.28 -11.38 28.34
CA CYS A 441 -17.18 -12.28 28.70
C CYS A 441 -17.72 -13.72 28.79
N LEU A 442 -17.35 -14.55 27.83
CA LEU A 442 -17.68 -15.98 27.81
C LEU A 442 -16.54 -16.74 28.48
N GLU A 443 -16.81 -17.34 29.63
CA GLU A 443 -15.85 -18.24 30.28
C GLU A 443 -15.39 -19.31 29.29
N VAL A 444 -14.07 -19.51 29.25
CA VAL A 444 -13.49 -20.62 28.49
C VAL A 444 -13.74 -21.88 29.31
N PRO A 445 -14.39 -22.91 28.74
CA PRO A 445 -14.54 -24.20 29.39
C PRO A 445 -13.21 -24.70 29.95
N GLY A 446 -13.21 -25.18 31.21
CA GLY A 446 -11.96 -25.54 31.91
C GLY A 446 -11.15 -26.65 31.22
N ASP A 447 -11.80 -27.47 30.39
CA ASP A 447 -11.17 -28.49 29.53
C ASP A 447 -10.37 -27.91 28.34
N LEU A 448 -10.55 -26.61 28.05
CA LEU A 448 -9.83 -25.88 27.01
C LEU A 448 -8.69 -25.02 27.55
N LEU A 449 -8.48 -24.99 28.87
CA LEU A 449 -7.36 -24.31 29.52
C LEU A 449 -6.22 -25.32 29.81
N PRO A 450 -4.95 -24.89 29.72
CA PRO A 450 -3.78 -25.74 29.97
C PRO A 450 -3.62 -26.19 31.43
#